data_AF-A0A843RQC5-F1
#
_entry.id   AF-A0A843RQC5-F1
#
_cell.length_a   1.000
_cell.length_b   1.000
_cell.length_c   1.000
_cell.angle_alpha   90.00
_cell.angle_beta   90.00
_cell.angle_gamma   90.00
#
_symmetry.space_group_name_H-M   'P 1'
#
loop_
_entity.id
_entity.type
_entity.pdbx_description
1 polymer ?
#
loop_
_entity_poly.entity_id
_entity_poly.type
_entity_poly.pdbx_seq_one_letter_code
_entity_poly.pdbx_strand_id
1 'polypeptide(L)' 'MPRLGLGRALWRTLYWTYERATWQYDLMVIAILAFVWLTPPDWLADPMAEGCGPLGWLWELFR' A
#
# COMPACT_ATOMS: atom_id res chain seq x y z
N MET A 1 26.27 22.65 -5.66
CA MET A 1 26.10 22.12 -4.29
C MET A 1 25.38 20.77 -4.38
N PRO A 2 26.08 19.63 -4.30
CA PRO A 2 25.45 18.32 -4.39
C PRO A 2 25.24 17.76 -2.99
N ARG A 3 23.98 17.52 -2.61
CA ARG A 3 23.50 16.53 -1.62
C ARG A 3 22.01 16.77 -1.38
N LEU A 4 21.25 15.68 -1.19
CA LEU A 4 19.83 15.59 -0.80
C LEU A 4 18.79 15.44 -1.94
N GLY A 5 19.04 14.54 -2.90
CA GLY A 5 17.97 14.03 -3.79
C GLY A 5 16.90 13.22 -3.05
N LEU A 6 17.30 12.51 -1.98
CA LEU A 6 16.40 11.65 -1.19
C LEU A 6 15.36 12.45 -0.40
N GLY A 7 15.75 13.57 0.20
CA GLY A 7 14.83 14.42 0.98
C GLY A 7 13.72 15.01 0.10
N ARG A 8 14.05 15.42 -1.13
CA ARG A 8 13.07 15.90 -2.10
C ARG A 8 12.13 14.78 -2.56
N ALA A 9 12.65 13.56 -2.78
CA ALA A 9 11.82 12.41 -3.16
C ALA A 9 10.84 12.03 -2.02
N LEU A 10 11.32 11.97 -0.78
CA LEU A 10 10.46 11.71 0.38
C LEU A 10 9.36 12.78 0.51
N TRP A 11 9.74 14.06 0.39
CA TRP A 11 8.78 15.16 0.47
C TRP A 11 7.70 15.04 -0.61
N ARG A 12 8.07 14.73 -1.85
CA ARG A 12 7.11 14.57 -2.94
C ARG A 12 6.15 13.40 -2.73
N THR A 13 6.66 12.31 -2.13
CA THR A 13 5.89 11.09 -1.81
C THR A 13 4.90 11.36 -0.69
N LEU A 14 5.34 11.98 0.41
CA LEU A 14 4.46 12.29 1.54
C LEU A 14 3.40 13.34 1.20
N TYR A 15 3.74 14.36 0.40
CA TYR A 15 2.79 15.38 -0.03
C TYR A 15 2.00 15.03 -1.29
N TRP A 16 2.16 13.81 -1.82
CA TRP A 16 1.44 13.35 -3.02
C TRP A 16 1.54 14.31 -4.21
N THR A 17 2.74 14.83 -4.48
CA THR A 17 2.96 15.85 -5.52
C THR A 17 3.41 15.27 -6.86
N TYR A 18 3.30 13.95 -7.04
CA TYR A 18 3.56 13.31 -8.32
C TYR A 18 2.37 13.53 -9.27
N GLU A 19 2.67 13.71 -10.55
CA GLU A 19 1.66 13.88 -11.59
C GLU A 19 0.88 12.57 -11.80
N ARG A 20 -0.39 12.68 -12.21
CA ARG A 20 -1.24 11.51 -12.49
C ARG A 20 -0.71 10.77 -13.73
N ALA A 21 -0.91 9.45 -13.79
CA ALA A 21 -0.40 8.58 -14.85
C ALA A 21 1.15 8.53 -14.96
N THR A 22 1.83 8.71 -13.83
CA THR A 22 3.27 8.46 -13.70
C THR A 22 3.52 7.20 -12.88
N TRP A 23 4.60 6.49 -13.18
CA TRP A 23 4.91 5.24 -12.48
C TRP A 23 5.12 5.43 -10.96
N GLN A 24 5.56 6.60 -10.51
CA GLN A 24 5.69 6.89 -9.07
C GLN A 24 4.33 7.01 -8.38
N TYR A 25 3.36 7.59 -9.08
CA TYR A 25 1.98 7.66 -8.60
C TYR A 25 1.41 6.25 -8.45
N ASP A 26 1.61 5.39 -9.46
CA ASP A 26 1.13 4.01 -9.44
C ASP A 26 1.73 3.21 -8.26
N LEU A 27 3.02 3.39 -7.97
CA LEU A 27 3.65 2.77 -6.80
C LEU A 27 3.04 3.22 -5.48
N MET A 28 2.71 4.51 -5.34
CA MET A 28 2.07 5.01 -4.13
C MET A 28 0.65 4.45 -3.97
N VAL A 29 -0.10 4.29 -5.07
CA VAL A 29 -1.41 3.61 -5.05
C VAL A 29 -1.26 2.15 -4.63
N ILE A 30 -0.32 1.42 -5.22
CA ILE A 30 -0.03 0.02 -4.86
C ILE A 30 0.34 -0.08 -3.38
N ALA A 31 1.13 0.85 -2.84
CA ALA A 31 1.49 0.86 -1.42
C ALA A 31 0.27 1.02 -0.51
N ILE A 32 -0.69 1.89 -0.85
CA ILE A 32 -1.94 2.03 -0.10
C ILE A 32 -2.79 0.78 -0.22
N LEU A 33 -2.97 0.24 -1.43
CA LEU A 33 -3.76 -0.97 -1.64
C LEU A 33 -3.16 -2.16 -0.88
N ALA A 34 -1.83 -2.30 -0.92
CA ALA A 34 -1.11 -3.28 -0.13
C ALA A 34 -1.36 -3.08 1.36
N PHE A 35 -1.31 -1.85 1.88
CA PHE A 35 -1.65 -1.57 3.28
C PHE A 35 -3.08 -2.00 3.62
N VAL A 36 -4.07 -1.67 2.78
CA VAL A 36 -5.48 -2.05 2.99
C VAL A 36 -5.66 -3.57 2.95
N TRP A 37 -5.03 -4.26 2.00
CA TRP A 37 -5.18 -5.71 1.81
C TRP A 37 -4.37 -6.54 2.81
N LEU A 38 -3.20 -6.03 3.22
CA LEU A 38 -2.31 -6.70 4.16
C LEU A 38 -2.76 -6.48 5.61
N THR A 39 -3.53 -5.43 5.90
CA THR A 39 -4.12 -5.23 7.23
C THR A 39 -5.18 -6.32 7.44
N PRO A 40 -4.92 -7.32 8.30
CA PRO A 40 -5.85 -8.42 8.49
C PRO A 40 -7.14 -7.89 9.13
N PRO A 41 -8.33 -8.33 8.68
CA PRO A 41 -9.59 -7.94 9.31
C PRO A 41 -9.63 -8.30 10.81
N ASP A 42 -8.91 -9.35 11.21
CA ASP A 42 -8.73 -9.75 12.61
C ASP A 42 -8.13 -8.64 13.50
N TRP A 43 -7.28 -7.76 12.95
CA TRP A 43 -6.69 -6.64 13.69
C TRP A 43 -7.71 -5.54 14.00
N LEU A 44 -8.77 -5.43 13.19
CA LEU A 44 -9.89 -4.52 13.46
C LEU A 44 -10.93 -5.13 14.39
N ALA A 45 -10.77 -6.40 14.80
CA ALA A 45 -11.73 -7.12 15.63
C ALA A 45 -13.17 -6.96 15.11
N ASP A 46 -13.34 -6.97 13.79
CA ASP A 46 -14.63 -6.75 13.15
C ASP A 46 -15.44 -8.05 13.16
N PRO A 47 -16.54 -8.14 13.94
CA PRO A 47 -17.37 -9.33 14.01
C PRO A 47 -18.12 -9.62 12.70
N MET A 48 -18.14 -8.69 11.74
CA MET A 48 -18.80 -8.85 10.44
C MET A 48 -17.86 -9.34 9.34
N ALA A 49 -16.54 -9.41 9.58
CA ALA A 49 -15.57 -9.94 8.63
C ALA A 49 -15.52 -11.48 8.72
N GLU A 50 -16.60 -12.14 8.33
CA GLU A 50 -16.65 -13.60 8.23
C GLU A 50 -15.92 -14.07 6.95
N GLY A 51 -14.60 -14.28 7.04
CA GLY A 51 -13.81 -14.88 5.96
C GLY A 51 -12.30 -14.74 6.14
N CYS A 52 -11.55 -15.75 5.71
CA CYS A 52 -10.10 -15.66 5.55
C CYS A 52 -9.84 -14.54 4.54
N GLY A 53 -9.15 -13.46 4.94
CA GLY A 53 -8.97 -12.26 4.11
C GLY A 53 -8.31 -12.54 2.74
N PRO A 54 -7.99 -11.50 1.95
CA PRO A 54 -7.36 -11.67 0.63
C PRO A 54 -6.09 -12.52 0.65
N LEU A 55 -5.31 -12.44 1.73
CA LEU A 55 -4.14 -13.29 1.99
C LEU A 55 -4.50 -14.78 2.18
N GLY A 56 -5.65 -15.05 2.80
CA GLY A 56 -6.19 -16.40 2.96
C GLY A 56 -6.53 -17.07 1.65
N TRP A 57 -7.25 -16.35 0.78
CA TRP A 57 -7.55 -16.79 -0.59
C TRP A 57 -6.28 -17.05 -1.41
N LEU A 58 -5.26 -16.19 -1.29
CA LEU A 58 -3.96 -16.39 -1.92
C LEU A 58 -3.27 -17.66 -1.41
N TRP A 59 -3.31 -17.92 -0.11
CA TRP A 59 -2.71 -19.11 0.47
C TRP A 59 -3.42 -20.39 0.04
N GLU A 60 -4.74 -20.36 -0.12
CA GLU A 60 -5.55 -21.47 -0.60
C GLU A 60 -5.33 -21.77 -2.09
N LEU A 61 -5.10 -20.74 -2.91
CA LEU A 61 -4.73 -20.90 -4.33
C LEU A 61 -3.36 -21.55 -4.52
N PHE A 62 -2.42 -21.35 -3.58
CA PHE A 62 -1.05 -21.89 -3.64
C PHE A 62 -0.89 -23.26 -2.97
N ARG A 63 -1.95 -23.81 -2.37
CA ARG A 63 -2.00 -25.15 -1.76
C ARG A 63 -2.44 -26.20 -2.78
#